data_AF-A0A853T245-F1
#
_entry.id   AF-A0A853T245-F1
#
_cell.length_a   1.000
_cell.length_b   1.000
_cell.length_c   1.000
_cell.angle_alpha   90.00
_cell.angle_beta   90.00
_cell.angle_gamma   90.00
#
_symmetry.space_group_name_H-M   'P 1'
#
loop_
_entity.id
_entity.type
_entity.pdbx_description
1 polymer ?
#
loop_
_entity_poly.entity_id
_entity_poly.type
_entity_poly.pdbx_seq_one_letter_code
_entity_poly.pdbx_strand_id
1 'polypeptide(L)'
;MNTLFAIPPFLRCEDLSLMRTALALAGLVLLLAALLWRRTRGRQAGRAAPADLHALLQMRKAAPPAKVANSAPPPAPRAPDTPSFDAARLDAMFGYDRRLQGEILALFVAETRDRLAGIAHALRCERTAPARVLAQEILDGSQSMGLLPLQALARQAVHAGFSNDIGALRRLHAELLMALDALSQAVTVLQTAGAAQADDRSGVGSRP
;
A
#
# COMPACT_ATOMS: atom_id res chain seq x y z
N MET A 1 -58.81 0.95 -48.04
CA MET A 1 -58.56 -0.05 -46.99
C MET A 1 -57.13 -0.55 -47.11
N ASN A 2 -56.49 -0.79 -45.97
CA ASN A 2 -55.16 -1.39 -45.73
C ASN A 2 -53.99 -0.42 -45.49
N THR A 3 -54.01 0.18 -44.30
CA THR A 3 -52.87 0.73 -43.55
C THR A 3 -52.23 -0.39 -42.70
N LEU A 4 -51.14 -1.05 -43.15
CA LEU A 4 -50.40 -2.02 -42.34
C LEU A 4 -48.89 -2.04 -42.63
N PHE A 5 -48.23 -0.89 -42.52
CA PHE A 5 -46.78 -0.82 -42.28
C PHE A 5 -46.48 0.32 -41.30
N ALA A 6 -46.62 0.02 -40.00
CA ALA A 6 -46.06 0.80 -38.92
C ALA A 6 -45.50 -0.18 -37.90
N ILE A 7 -44.20 -0.45 -37.98
CA ILE A 7 -43.44 -1.20 -36.99
C ILE A 7 -42.96 -0.17 -35.95
N PRO A 8 -43.39 -0.22 -34.67
CA PRO A 8 -42.85 0.68 -33.66
C PRO A 8 -41.49 0.16 -33.12
N PRO A 9 -40.42 0.97 -33.11
CA PRO A 9 -39.15 0.62 -32.49
C PRO A 9 -39.10 1.20 -31.06
N PHE A 10 -39.84 0.63 -30.12
CA PHE A 10 -39.88 1.13 -28.73
C PHE A 10 -39.78 0.02 -27.67
N LEU A 11 -38.89 -0.95 -27.86
CA LEU A 11 -38.70 -2.07 -26.91
C LEU A 11 -37.24 -2.33 -26.53
N ARG A 12 -36.38 -1.29 -26.36
CA ARG A 12 -34.97 -1.52 -26.01
C ARG A 12 -34.31 -0.60 -24.99
N CYS A 13 -34.99 0.41 -24.44
CA CYS A 13 -34.35 1.36 -23.52
C CYS A 13 -34.55 1.06 -22.02
N GLU A 14 -35.61 0.34 -21.63
CA GLU A 14 -35.91 0.10 -20.21
C GLU A 14 -35.08 -1.04 -19.58
N ASP A 15 -34.74 -2.09 -20.34
CA ASP A 15 -34.00 -3.25 -19.80
C ASP A 15 -32.56 -2.94 -19.37
N LEU A 16 -31.91 -1.95 -20.02
CA LEU A 16 -30.53 -1.56 -19.68
C LEU A 16 -30.45 -0.81 -18.34
N SER A 17 -31.49 -0.03 -18.00
CA SER A 17 -31.62 0.65 -16.71
C SER A 17 -31.83 -0.36 -15.57
N LEU A 18 -32.69 -1.36 -15.80
CA LEU A 18 -33.00 -2.42 -14.86
C LEU A 18 -31.81 -3.36 -14.63
N MET A 19 -31.06 -3.73 -15.67
CA MET A 19 -29.84 -4.52 -15.50
C MET A 19 -28.76 -3.75 -14.74
N ARG A 20 -28.62 -2.44 -14.97
CA ARG A 20 -27.61 -1.61 -14.30
C ARG A 20 -27.91 -1.41 -12.82
N THR A 21 -29.18 -1.24 -12.48
CA THR A 21 -29.64 -1.17 -11.08
C THR A 21 -29.55 -2.52 -10.39
N ALA A 22 -29.87 -3.62 -11.07
CA ALA A 22 -29.67 -4.98 -10.55
C ALA A 22 -28.18 -5.28 -10.28
N LEU A 23 -27.28 -4.87 -11.17
CA LEU A 23 -25.83 -5.04 -10.99
C LEU A 23 -25.29 -4.20 -9.82
N ALA A 24 -25.79 -2.97 -9.67
CA ALA A 24 -25.41 -2.08 -8.58
C ALA A 24 -25.86 -2.65 -7.22
N LEU A 25 -27.08 -3.19 -7.14
CA LEU A 25 -27.60 -3.84 -5.94
C LEU A 25 -26.83 -5.12 -5.61
N ALA A 26 -26.49 -5.94 -6.62
CA ALA A 26 -25.66 -7.12 -6.42
C ALA A 26 -24.26 -6.77 -5.90
N GLY A 27 -23.64 -5.71 -6.43
CA GLY A 27 -22.37 -5.18 -5.94
C GLY A 27 -22.45 -4.69 -4.49
N LEU A 28 -23.53 -4.00 -4.13
CA LEU A 28 -23.75 -3.51 -2.77
C LEU A 28 -23.95 -4.67 -1.77
N VAL A 29 -24.68 -5.72 -2.16
CA VAL A 29 -24.87 -6.93 -1.35
C VAL A 29 -23.54 -7.66 -1.11
N LEU A 30 -22.70 -7.78 -2.14
CA LEU A 30 -21.36 -8.38 -2.00
C LEU A 30 -20.44 -7.55 -1.11
N LEU A 31 -20.50 -6.22 -1.20
CA LEU A 31 -19.76 -5.31 -0.33
C LEU A 31 -20.18 -5.46 1.14
N LEU A 32 -21.49 -5.52 1.39
CA LEU A 32 -22.04 -5.74 2.74
C LEU A 32 -21.64 -7.11 3.29
N ALA A 33 -21.67 -8.16 2.46
CA ALA A 33 -21.20 -9.49 2.85
C ALA A 33 -19.70 -9.49 3.21
N ALA A 34 -18.86 -8.78 2.44
CA ALA A 34 -17.43 -8.65 2.73
C ALA A 34 -17.17 -7.86 4.03
N LEU A 35 -17.93 -6.80 4.29
CA LEU A 35 -17.84 -6.02 5.53
C LEU A 35 -18.29 -6.84 6.75
N LEU A 36 -19.38 -7.61 6.61
CA LEU A 36 -19.83 -8.54 7.66
C LEU A 36 -18.80 -9.63 7.92
N TRP A 37 -18.21 -10.21 6.88
CA TRP A 37 -17.13 -11.19 6.99
C TRP A 37 -15.90 -10.63 7.71
N ARG A 38 -15.49 -9.40 7.39
CA ARG A 38 -14.36 -8.73 8.06
C ARG A 38 -14.68 -8.48 9.55
N ARG A 39 -15.93 -8.11 9.86
CA ARG A 39 -16.39 -7.84 11.22
C ARG A 39 -16.48 -9.11 12.09
N THR A 40 -16.89 -10.25 11.51
CA THR A 40 -16.93 -11.53 12.23
C THR A 40 -15.52 -12.11 12.46
N ARG A 41 -14.60 -11.96 11.49
CA ARG A 41 -13.18 -12.34 11.66
C ARG A 41 -12.50 -11.57 12.80
N GLY A 42 -12.76 -10.28 12.92
CA GLY A 42 -12.26 -9.45 14.03
C GLY A 42 -12.75 -9.91 15.41
N ARG A 43 -13.99 -10.44 15.49
CA ARG A 43 -14.54 -11.01 16.74
C ARG A 43 -13.98 -12.38 17.08
N GLN A 44 -13.57 -13.19 16.10
CA GLN A 44 -12.94 -14.49 16.35
C GLN A 44 -11.47 -14.35 16.80
N ALA A 45 -10.75 -13.36 16.28
CA ALA A 45 -9.38 -13.05 16.73
C ALA A 45 -9.31 -12.51 18.18
N GLY A 46 -10.42 -11.96 18.70
CA GLY A 46 -10.51 -11.51 20.11
C GLY A 46 -10.77 -12.63 21.13
N ARG A 47 -10.99 -13.88 20.71
CA ARG A 47 -11.32 -15.00 21.60
C ARG A 47 -10.25 -16.11 21.65
N ALA A 48 -9.24 -16.05 20.79
CA ALA A 48 -8.05 -16.90 20.87
C ALA A 48 -6.94 -16.11 21.60
N ALA A 49 -6.74 -16.44 22.87
CA ALA A 49 -5.86 -15.75 23.79
C ALA A 49 -4.38 -15.67 23.33
N PRO A 50 -3.64 -14.60 23.69
CA PRO A 50 -2.21 -14.43 23.39
C PRO A 50 -1.28 -15.19 24.37
N ALA A 51 -1.78 -16.18 25.10
CA ALA A 51 -1.01 -16.88 26.13
C ALA A 51 0.05 -17.85 25.56
N ASP A 52 -0.17 -18.38 24.35
CA ASP A 52 0.65 -19.47 23.81
C ASP A 52 1.96 -19.00 23.18
N LEU A 53 1.99 -17.80 22.59
CA LEU A 53 3.19 -17.27 21.94
C LEU A 53 4.28 -16.92 22.98
N HIS A 54 3.88 -16.43 24.14
CA HIS A 54 4.83 -16.10 25.21
C HIS A 54 5.42 -17.37 25.85
N ALA A 55 4.63 -18.42 26.00
CA ALA A 55 5.11 -19.73 26.45
C ALA A 55 6.09 -20.38 25.46
N LEU A 56 5.81 -20.28 24.15
CA LEU A 56 6.71 -20.76 23.09
C LEU A 56 8.03 -19.97 23.03
N LEU A 57 8.00 -18.67 23.28
CA LEU A 57 9.21 -17.83 23.35
C LEU A 57 10.05 -18.12 24.60
N GLN A 58 9.43 -18.45 25.74
CA GLN A 58 10.15 -18.81 26.96
C GLN A 58 10.81 -20.19 26.86
N MET A 59 10.18 -21.17 26.21
CA MET A 59 10.81 -22.48 25.98
C MET A 59 12.04 -22.39 25.08
N ARG A 60 12.05 -21.51 24.08
CA ARG A 60 13.24 -21.29 23.22
C ARG A 60 14.39 -20.59 23.95
N LYS A 61 14.10 -19.87 25.04
CA LYS A 61 15.10 -19.16 25.85
C LYS A 61 15.87 -20.07 26.82
N ALA A 62 15.38 -21.29 27.08
CA ALA A 62 15.97 -22.23 28.03
C ALA A 62 16.99 -23.22 27.42
N ALA A 63 17.25 -23.16 26.11
CA ALA A 63 18.30 -23.98 25.50
C ALA A 63 19.68 -23.33 25.71
N PRO A 64 20.69 -24.04 26.26
CA PRO A 64 22.02 -23.49 26.43
C PRO A 64 22.66 -23.25 25.05
N PRO A 65 23.34 -22.11 24.82
CA PRO A 65 23.91 -21.81 23.51
C PRO A 65 25.07 -22.75 23.21
N ALA A 66 24.92 -23.55 22.15
CA ALA A 66 26.04 -24.24 21.53
C ALA A 66 27.06 -23.21 21.05
N LYS A 67 28.29 -23.36 21.55
CA LYS A 67 29.47 -22.56 21.21
C LYS A 67 29.76 -22.70 19.71
N VAL A 68 29.28 -21.75 18.91
CA VAL A 68 29.69 -21.58 17.52
C VAL A 68 30.70 -20.45 17.45
N ALA A 69 31.88 -20.81 16.93
CA ALA A 69 33.03 -19.95 16.77
C ALA A 69 32.71 -18.73 15.89
N ASN A 70 33.20 -17.59 16.35
CA ASN A 70 33.74 -16.47 15.57
C ASN A 70 33.09 -16.25 14.18
N SER A 71 32.04 -15.46 14.14
CA SER A 71 31.62 -14.77 12.92
C SER A 71 31.06 -13.41 13.30
N ALA A 72 31.52 -12.40 12.59
CA ALA A 72 31.38 -10.97 12.83
C ALA A 72 29.93 -10.52 13.17
N PRO A 73 29.78 -9.39 13.88
CA PRO A 73 28.46 -8.82 14.15
C PRO A 73 27.70 -8.60 12.82
N PRO A 74 26.37 -8.81 12.80
CA PRO A 74 25.55 -8.58 11.61
C PRO A 74 25.78 -7.14 11.11
N PRO A 75 25.97 -6.93 9.79
CA PRO A 75 26.18 -5.59 9.27
C PRO A 75 24.98 -4.72 9.64
N ALA A 76 25.24 -3.59 10.29
CA ALA A 76 24.24 -2.58 10.56
C ALA A 76 23.52 -2.22 9.26
N PRO A 77 22.19 -1.98 9.29
CA PRO A 77 21.46 -1.56 8.10
C PRO A 77 22.16 -0.32 7.52
N ARG A 78 22.76 -0.46 6.34
CA ARG A 78 23.29 0.69 5.61
C ARG A 78 22.09 1.55 5.28
N ALA A 79 21.99 2.70 5.95
CA ALA A 79 21.07 3.74 5.53
C ALA A 79 21.39 4.01 4.04
N PRO A 80 20.44 3.87 3.12
CA PRO A 80 20.69 4.25 1.75
C PRO A 80 21.09 5.72 1.73
N ASP A 81 22.27 6.03 1.17
CA ASP A 81 22.81 7.40 1.06
C ASP A 81 21.91 8.33 0.24
N THR A 82 20.90 7.76 -0.44
CA THR A 82 19.89 8.50 -1.19
C THR A 82 18.66 8.75 -0.32
N PRO A 83 18.23 10.02 -0.15
CA PRO A 83 17.01 10.32 0.58
C PRO A 83 15.80 9.64 -0.08
N SER A 84 14.96 9.00 0.72
CA SER A 84 13.76 8.30 0.25
C SER A 84 12.72 9.22 -0.40
N PHE A 85 12.79 10.51 -0.11
CA PHE A 85 11.89 11.56 -0.61
C PHE A 85 12.56 12.93 -0.56
N ASP A 86 12.07 13.86 -1.39
CA ASP A 86 12.47 15.26 -1.38
C ASP A 86 11.75 16.04 -0.27
N ALA A 87 12.48 16.34 0.81
CA ALA A 87 11.94 17.08 1.95
C ALA A 87 11.48 18.50 1.60
N ALA A 88 12.18 19.20 0.70
CA ALA A 88 11.81 20.56 0.31
C ALA A 88 10.48 20.58 -0.45
N ARG A 89 10.23 19.55 -1.26
CA ARG A 89 8.94 19.38 -1.93
C ARG A 89 7.81 19.07 -0.94
N LEU A 90 8.03 18.19 0.02
CA LEU A 90 7.02 17.91 1.05
C LEU A 90 6.73 19.15 1.90
N ASP A 91 7.75 19.94 2.22
CA ASP A 91 7.61 21.22 2.92
C ASP A 91 6.78 22.22 2.10
N ALA A 92 6.97 22.27 0.78
CA ALA A 92 6.18 23.11 -0.10
C ALA A 92 4.71 22.64 -0.25
N MET A 93 4.45 21.33 -0.17
CA MET A 93 3.11 20.76 -0.32
C MET A 93 2.28 20.79 0.97
N PHE A 94 2.91 20.50 2.10
CA PHE A 94 2.21 20.23 3.37
C PHE A 94 2.66 21.16 4.51
N GLY A 95 3.49 22.17 4.22
CA GLY A 95 4.12 23.02 5.23
C GLY A 95 5.16 22.26 6.05
N TYR A 96 5.64 22.86 7.14
CA TYR A 96 6.72 22.30 7.97
C TYR A 96 6.25 21.33 9.07
N ASP A 97 4.98 20.91 9.06
CA ASP A 97 4.46 19.96 10.05
C ASP A 97 4.90 18.53 9.72
N ARG A 98 5.97 18.07 10.38
CA ARG A 98 6.55 16.74 10.19
C ARG A 98 5.58 15.62 10.56
N ARG A 99 4.66 15.85 11.50
CA ARG A 99 3.66 14.85 11.89
C ARG A 99 2.63 14.68 10.78
N LEU A 100 2.08 15.78 10.27
CA LEU A 100 1.14 15.78 9.14
C LEU A 100 1.78 15.14 7.90
N GLN A 101 3.00 15.54 7.55
CA GLN A 101 3.75 14.94 6.44
C GLN A 101 3.89 13.43 6.60
N GLY A 102 4.23 12.97 7.81
CA GLY A 102 4.33 11.55 8.12
C GLY A 102 3.00 10.81 8.00
N GLU A 103 1.89 11.40 8.45
CA GLU A 103 0.54 10.81 8.30
C GLU A 103 0.13 10.65 6.83
N ILE A 104 0.38 11.68 6.00
CA ILE A 104 0.07 11.64 4.56
C ILE A 104 0.93 10.59 3.85
N LEU A 105 2.23 10.54 4.14
CA LEU A 105 3.11 9.53 3.57
C LEU A 105 2.75 8.12 4.04
N ALA A 106 2.30 7.94 5.29
CA ALA A 106 1.83 6.65 5.79
C ALA A 106 0.59 6.16 5.03
N LEU A 107 -0.34 7.06 4.70
CA LEU A 107 -1.49 6.75 3.85
C LEU A 107 -1.02 6.30 2.46
N PHE A 108 -0.12 7.06 1.84
CA PHE A 108 0.45 6.68 0.55
C PHE A 108 1.12 5.30 0.58
N VAL A 109 1.88 4.99 1.64
CA VAL A 109 2.52 3.68 1.82
C VAL A 109 1.47 2.57 1.88
N ALA A 110 0.39 2.76 2.63
CA ALA A 110 -0.69 1.78 2.74
C ALA A 110 -1.35 1.50 1.39
N GLU A 111 -1.72 2.55 0.65
CA GLU A 111 -2.34 2.37 -0.67
C GLU A 111 -1.37 1.74 -1.69
N THR A 112 -0.09 2.09 -1.62
CA THR A 112 0.94 1.53 -2.51
C THR A 112 1.15 0.04 -2.23
N ARG A 113 1.05 -0.42 -0.97
CA ARG A 113 1.09 -1.86 -0.64
C ARG A 113 -0.05 -2.60 -1.34
N ASP A 114 -1.26 -2.04 -1.34
CA ASP A 114 -2.41 -2.65 -2.02
C ASP A 114 -2.19 -2.72 -3.55
N ARG A 115 -1.64 -1.67 -4.15
CA ARG A 115 -1.28 -1.67 -5.59
C ARG A 115 -0.21 -2.72 -5.91
N LEU A 116 0.82 -2.85 -5.07
CA LEU A 116 1.84 -3.89 -5.23
C LEU A 116 1.29 -5.31 -5.06
N ALA A 117 0.29 -5.51 -4.18
CA ALA A 117 -0.42 -6.78 -4.09
C ALA A 117 -1.23 -7.08 -5.37
N GLY A 118 -1.84 -6.05 -5.96
CA GLY A 118 -2.52 -6.14 -7.27
C GLY A 118 -1.55 -6.49 -8.41
N ILE A 119 -0.36 -5.89 -8.43
CA ILE A 119 0.71 -6.23 -9.40
C ILE A 119 1.12 -7.68 -9.22
N ALA A 120 1.38 -8.14 -7.99
CA ALA A 120 1.73 -9.52 -7.73
C ALA A 120 0.66 -10.50 -8.25
N HIS A 121 -0.63 -10.17 -8.07
CA HIS A 121 -1.73 -10.96 -8.61
C HIS A 121 -1.73 -10.97 -10.15
N ALA A 122 -1.59 -9.81 -10.79
CA ALA A 122 -1.51 -9.71 -12.25
C ALA A 122 -0.36 -10.54 -12.84
N LEU A 123 0.82 -10.53 -12.19
CA LEU A 123 2.00 -11.30 -12.62
C LEU A 123 1.85 -12.81 -12.42
N ARG A 124 1.07 -13.26 -11.42
CA ARG A 124 0.69 -14.68 -11.27
C ARG A 124 -0.25 -15.14 -12.38
N CYS A 125 -1.11 -14.24 -12.86
CA CYS A 125 -1.98 -14.50 -13.99
C CYS A 125 -1.33 -14.23 -15.36
N GLU A 126 -0.03 -13.91 -15.40
CA GLU A 126 0.71 -13.58 -16.62
C GLU A 126 0.12 -12.41 -17.43
N ARG A 127 -0.56 -11.47 -16.76
CA ARG A 127 -1.19 -10.30 -17.38
C ARG A 127 -0.36 -9.05 -17.15
N THR A 128 0.30 -8.57 -18.20
CA THR A 128 1.18 -7.38 -18.18
C THR A 128 0.39 -6.06 -18.13
N ALA A 129 -0.72 -5.97 -18.85
CA ALA A 129 -1.55 -4.76 -18.91
C ALA A 129 -2.07 -4.27 -17.53
N PRO A 130 -2.72 -5.11 -16.69
CA PRO A 130 -3.15 -4.68 -15.35
C PRO A 130 -1.97 -4.37 -14.42
N ALA A 131 -0.85 -5.11 -14.52
CA ALA A 131 0.36 -4.79 -13.76
C ALA A 131 0.90 -3.39 -14.13
N ARG A 132 0.87 -3.05 -15.43
CA ARG A 132 1.30 -1.73 -15.93
C ARG A 132 0.41 -0.61 -15.39
N VAL A 133 -0.91 -0.78 -15.38
CA VAL A 133 -1.85 0.24 -14.88
C VAL A 133 -1.55 0.55 -13.41
N LEU A 134 -1.40 -0.48 -12.58
CA LEU A 134 -1.06 -0.30 -11.18
C LEU A 134 0.34 0.33 -10.99
N ALA A 135 1.32 -0.05 -11.81
CA ALA A 135 2.64 0.59 -11.79
C ALA A 135 2.57 2.08 -12.19
N GLN A 136 1.68 2.44 -13.12
CA GLN A 136 1.44 3.83 -13.50
C GLN A 136 0.83 4.64 -12.35
N GLU A 137 -0.14 4.09 -11.62
CA GLU A 137 -0.71 4.77 -10.45
C GLU A 137 0.36 5.03 -9.36
N ILE A 138 1.27 4.07 -9.15
CA ILE A 138 2.40 4.25 -8.24
C ILE A 138 3.35 5.34 -8.76
N LEU A 139 3.62 5.35 -10.08
CA LEU A 139 4.44 6.38 -10.72
C LEU A 139 3.84 7.78 -10.53
N ASP A 140 2.55 7.93 -10.76
CA ASP A 140 1.86 9.22 -10.64
C ASP A 140 1.90 9.73 -9.19
N GLY A 141 1.55 8.88 -8.23
CA GLY A 141 1.58 9.25 -6.81
C GLY A 141 2.99 9.57 -6.29
N SER A 142 3.98 8.75 -6.66
CA SER A 142 5.39 8.99 -6.30
C SER A 142 5.95 10.25 -6.94
N GLN A 143 5.57 10.54 -8.18
CA GLN A 143 5.93 11.78 -8.87
C GLN A 143 5.30 13.00 -8.22
N SER A 144 4.05 12.94 -7.76
CA SER A 144 3.42 14.08 -7.06
C SER A 144 4.14 14.39 -5.74
N MET A 145 4.56 13.36 -4.99
CA MET A 145 5.16 13.53 -3.66
C MET A 145 6.69 13.69 -3.67
N GLY A 146 7.36 13.50 -4.81
CA GLY A 146 8.83 13.60 -4.89
C GLY A 146 9.56 12.39 -4.29
N LEU A 147 8.99 11.19 -4.45
CA LEU A 147 9.56 9.93 -3.95
C LEU A 147 10.51 9.33 -5.00
N LEU A 148 11.67 9.96 -5.18
CA LEU A 148 12.56 9.71 -6.33
C LEU A 148 12.91 8.22 -6.56
N PRO A 149 13.28 7.42 -5.54
CA PRO A 149 13.61 6.00 -5.76
C PRO A 149 12.39 5.20 -6.23
N LEU A 150 11.23 5.43 -5.62
CA LEU A 150 9.99 4.74 -5.97
C LEU A 150 9.49 5.15 -7.36
N GLN A 151 9.63 6.43 -7.71
CA GLN A 151 9.28 6.98 -9.02
C GLN A 151 10.11 6.35 -10.14
N ALA A 152 11.42 6.22 -9.95
CA ALA A 152 12.31 5.62 -10.95
C ALA A 152 11.94 4.15 -11.22
N LEU A 153 11.72 3.37 -10.17
CA LEU A 153 11.32 1.97 -10.28
C LEU A 153 9.94 1.80 -10.91
N ALA A 154 8.97 2.63 -10.52
CA ALA A 154 7.62 2.59 -11.08
C ALA A 154 7.64 2.91 -12.58
N ARG A 155 8.45 3.89 -13.01
CA ARG A 155 8.65 4.21 -14.42
C ARG A 155 9.23 3.03 -15.21
N GLN A 156 10.25 2.36 -14.66
CA GLN A 156 10.81 1.16 -15.29
C GLN A 156 9.77 0.04 -15.39
N ALA A 157 8.93 -0.14 -14.36
CA ALA A 157 7.87 -1.14 -14.37
C ALA A 157 6.80 -0.83 -15.43
N VAL A 158 6.44 0.44 -15.61
CA VAL A 158 5.53 0.86 -16.70
C VAL A 158 6.11 0.51 -18.06
N HIS A 159 7.39 0.81 -18.30
CA HIS A 159 8.06 0.46 -19.56
C HIS A 159 8.11 -1.04 -19.80
N ALA A 160 8.50 -1.84 -18.80
CA ALA A 160 8.47 -3.30 -18.88
C ALA A 160 7.06 -3.84 -19.20
N GLY A 161 6.02 -3.19 -18.66
CA GLY A 161 4.62 -3.50 -18.96
C GLY A 161 4.17 -3.16 -20.37
N PHE A 162 4.78 -2.19 -21.05
CA PHE A 162 4.56 -1.95 -22.48
C PHE A 162 5.30 -2.96 -23.35
N SER A 163 6.51 -3.36 -22.96
CA SER A 163 7.32 -4.37 -23.65
C SER A 163 6.87 -5.82 -23.38
N ASN A 164 5.85 -6.02 -22.54
CA ASN A 164 5.37 -7.32 -22.08
C ASN A 164 6.46 -8.20 -21.42
N ASP A 165 7.49 -7.59 -20.82
CA ASP A 165 8.55 -8.31 -20.14
C ASP A 165 8.12 -8.67 -18.71
N ILE A 166 7.46 -9.82 -18.57
CA ILE A 166 7.02 -10.35 -17.27
C ILE A 166 8.21 -10.65 -16.35
N GLY A 167 9.36 -11.04 -16.91
CA GLY A 167 10.58 -11.32 -16.13
C GLY A 167 11.11 -10.05 -15.47
N ALA A 168 11.21 -8.96 -16.22
CA ALA A 168 11.57 -7.65 -15.68
C ALA A 168 10.53 -7.14 -14.68
N LEU A 169 9.24 -7.28 -14.96
CA LEU A 169 8.18 -6.87 -14.03
C LEU A 169 8.27 -7.59 -12.68
N ARG A 170 8.62 -8.88 -12.64
CA ARG A 170 8.79 -9.62 -11.38
C ARG A 170 9.99 -9.09 -10.56
N ARG A 171 11.10 -8.77 -11.22
CA ARG A 171 12.28 -8.16 -10.56
C ARG A 171 11.94 -6.77 -10.02
N LEU A 172 11.33 -5.93 -10.87
CA LEU A 172 10.92 -4.57 -10.50
C LEU A 172 9.85 -4.56 -9.41
N HIS A 173 8.96 -5.54 -9.37
CA HIS A 173 8.00 -5.70 -8.27
C HIS A 173 8.70 -5.94 -6.93
N ALA A 174 9.74 -6.77 -6.89
CA ALA A 174 10.54 -6.99 -5.68
C ALA A 174 11.31 -5.72 -5.28
N GLU A 175 11.88 -4.99 -6.24
CA GLU A 175 12.56 -3.72 -6.00
C GLU A 175 11.61 -2.63 -5.48
N LEU A 176 10.40 -2.54 -6.03
CA LEU A 176 9.35 -1.65 -5.55
C LEU A 176 8.94 -1.96 -4.12
N LEU A 177 8.86 -3.25 -3.73
CA LEU A 177 8.60 -3.65 -2.34
C LEU A 177 9.72 -3.19 -1.40
N MET A 178 10.98 -3.34 -1.80
CA MET A 178 12.13 -2.87 -1.00
C MET A 178 12.13 -1.34 -0.86
N ALA A 179 11.88 -0.61 -1.95
CA ALA A 179 11.79 0.84 -1.91
C ALA A 179 10.63 1.34 -1.04
N LEU A 180 9.50 0.65 -1.07
CA LEU A 180 8.35 0.97 -0.21
C LEU A 180 8.62 0.69 1.27
N ASP A 181 9.37 -0.37 1.59
CA ASP A 181 9.80 -0.63 2.96
C ASP A 181 10.75 0.45 3.48
N ALA A 182 11.74 0.85 2.67
CA ALA A 182 12.64 1.96 2.99
C ALA A 182 11.85 3.27 3.23
N LEU A 183 10.84 3.55 2.39
CA LEU A 183 9.95 4.69 2.61
C LEU A 183 9.17 4.55 3.93
N SER A 184 8.61 3.38 4.22
CA SER A 184 7.87 3.12 5.47
C SER A 184 8.75 3.35 6.71
N GLN A 185 10.03 2.98 6.64
CA GLN A 185 11.00 3.25 7.71
C GLN A 185 11.26 4.75 7.85
N ALA A 186 11.48 5.46 6.74
CA ALA A 186 11.70 6.91 6.75
C ALA A 186 10.49 7.69 7.29
N VAL A 187 9.27 7.25 6.97
CA VAL A 187 8.02 7.82 7.53
C VAL A 187 7.96 7.65 9.05
N THR A 188 8.38 6.49 9.57
CA THR A 188 8.43 6.24 11.01
C THR A 188 9.38 7.22 11.69
N VAL A 189 10.57 7.42 11.11
CA VAL A 189 11.56 8.40 11.62
C VAL A 189 10.96 9.81 11.60
N LEU A 190 10.31 10.21 10.51
CA LEU A 190 9.68 11.53 10.37
C LEU A 190 8.62 11.79 11.45
N GLN A 191 7.76 10.81 11.73
CA GLN A 191 6.73 10.90 12.76
C GLN A 191 7.33 10.99 14.16
N THR A 192 8.38 10.22 14.45
CA THR A 192 9.07 10.30 15.76
C THR A 192 9.74 11.65 15.97
N ALA A 193 10.34 12.24 14.93
CA ALA A 193 10.92 13.58 15.01
C ALA A 193 9.85 14.66 15.21
N GLY A 194 8.70 14.54 14.55
CA GLY A 194 7.55 15.43 14.74
C GLY A 194 6.97 15.36 16.15
N ALA A 195 6.90 14.17 16.75
CA ALA A 195 6.43 13.99 18.13
C ALA A 195 7.35 14.68 19.15
N ALA A 196 8.67 14.53 19.01
CA ALA A 196 9.65 15.20 19.88
C ALA A 196 9.54 16.73 19.79
N GLN A 197 9.38 17.27 18.58
CA GLN A 197 9.25 18.73 18.38
C GLN A 197 7.94 19.31 18.96
N ALA A 198 6.87 18.53 18.99
CA ALA A 198 5.61 18.94 19.63
C ALA A 198 5.73 18.97 21.17
N ASP A 199 6.45 18.01 21.75
CA ASP A 199 6.67 17.92 23.20
C ASP A 199 7.51 19.11 23.70
N ASP A 200 8.61 19.43 23.00
CA ASP A 200 9.48 20.59 23.31
C ASP A 200 8.73 21.93 23.28
N ARG A 201 7.79 22.12 22.34
CA ARG A 201 6.98 23.35 22.25
C ARG A 201 5.95 23.44 23.38
N SER A 202 5.47 22.32 23.90
CA SER A 202 4.51 22.28 25.00
C SER A 202 5.18 22.50 26.37
N GLY A 203 6.46 22.14 26.52
CA GLY A 203 7.24 22.27 27.75
C GLY A 203 7.71 23.69 28.10
N VAL A 204 7.56 24.68 27.22
CA VAL A 204 8.00 26.09 27.47
C VAL A 204 7.00 26.87 28.35
N GLY A 205 5.82 26.31 28.64
CA GLY A 205 4.76 26.96 29.40
C GLY A 205 4.61 26.50 30.85
N SER A 206 5.68 26.42 31.64
CA SER A 206 5.59 26.38 33.12
C SER A 206 6.97 26.48 33.76
N ARG A 207 7.39 27.68 34.14
CA ARG A 207 8.28 27.87 35.28
C ARG A 207 7.65 28.90 36.22
N PRO A 208 7.59 28.62 37.54
CA PRO A 208 7.08 29.53 38.55
C PRO A 208 7.97 30.77 38.71
#